data_AF-A0A946GE10-F1
#
_entry.id   AF-A0A946GE10-F1
#
_cell.length_a   1.000
_cell.length_b   1.000
_cell.length_c   1.000
_cell.angle_alpha   90.00
_cell.angle_beta   90.00
_cell.angle_gamma   90.00
#
_symmetry.space_group_name_H-M   'P 1'
#
loop_
_entity.id
_entity.type
_entity.pdbx_description
1 polymer ?
#
loop_
_entity_poly.entity_id
_entity_poly.type
_entity_poly.pdbx_seq_one_letter_code
_entity_poly.pdbx_strand_id
1 'polypeptide(L)'
;NLIFDTPSYVENADGPILTRAMQERWVENYLDDEALRHDPRVSPLQANDFTGLPPATVITASHDPLRDEGIAYAERLAAANVPVRQRNWEGYPHLFPSMGGYVDAAFEALDFAAEGLRGAFETGNPET
;
A
#
# COMPACT_ATOMS: atom_id res chain seq x y z
N ASN A 1 7.82 1.19 -3.43
CA ASN A 1 9.29 1.27 -3.35
C ASN A 1 9.83 1.03 -4.74
N LEU A 2 10.36 2.05 -5.43
CA LEU A 2 10.66 1.97 -6.87
C LEU A 2 11.97 1.21 -7.20
N ILE A 3 12.54 0.48 -6.24
CA ILE A 3 13.75 -0.35 -6.41
C ILE A 3 13.46 -1.85 -6.50
N PHE A 4 12.20 -2.27 -6.36
CA PHE A 4 11.73 -3.63 -6.69
C PHE A 4 12.44 -4.77 -5.94
N ASP A 5 12.74 -4.56 -4.65
CA ASP A 5 13.63 -5.40 -3.85
C ASP A 5 12.93 -6.30 -2.81
N THR A 6 11.59 -6.28 -2.74
CA THR A 6 10.85 -7.15 -1.81
C THR A 6 10.53 -8.53 -2.41
N PRO A 7 10.35 -9.59 -1.59
CA PRO A 7 10.05 -10.94 -2.07
C PRO A 7 8.82 -11.01 -2.98
N SER A 8 7.77 -10.26 -2.68
CA SER A 8 6.53 -10.21 -3.49
C SER A 8 6.76 -9.79 -4.95
N TYR A 9 7.78 -9.00 -5.27
CA TYR A 9 8.11 -8.67 -6.66
C TYR A 9 8.63 -9.87 -7.47
N VAL A 10 9.16 -10.90 -6.80
CA VAL A 10 9.59 -12.15 -7.42
C VAL A 10 8.43 -13.15 -7.42
N GLU A 11 7.77 -13.32 -6.27
CA GLU A 11 6.65 -14.27 -6.12
C GLU A 11 5.48 -13.96 -7.06
N ASN A 12 5.16 -12.67 -7.22
CA ASN A 12 4.04 -12.20 -8.04
C ASN A 12 4.49 -11.49 -9.32
N ALA A 13 5.70 -11.75 -9.82
CA ALA A 13 6.27 -11.04 -10.98
C ALA A 13 5.33 -10.98 -12.19
N ASP A 14 4.60 -12.07 -12.45
CA ASP A 14 3.62 -12.24 -13.53
C ASP A 14 2.17 -12.20 -13.01
N GLY A 15 1.90 -11.35 -12.02
CA GLY A 15 0.60 -11.24 -11.36
C GLY A 15 -0.58 -10.91 -12.31
N PRO A 16 -1.83 -11.19 -11.91
CA PRO A 16 -2.98 -11.22 -12.83
C PRO A 16 -3.39 -9.88 -13.43
N ILE A 17 -3.11 -8.79 -12.71
CA ILE A 17 -3.49 -7.41 -13.07
C ILE A 17 -2.26 -6.53 -13.19
N LEU A 18 -1.35 -6.65 -12.22
CA LEU A 18 -0.12 -5.90 -12.14
C LEU A 18 1.05 -6.86 -12.22
N THR A 19 1.94 -6.63 -13.18
CA THR A 19 3.20 -7.37 -13.32
C THR A 19 4.38 -6.50 -12.90
N ARG A 20 5.49 -7.12 -12.57
CA ARG A 20 6.76 -6.42 -12.32
C ARG A 20 7.23 -5.66 -13.57
N ALA A 21 7.16 -6.28 -14.75
CA ALA A 21 7.57 -5.67 -16.00
C ALA A 21 6.77 -4.40 -16.32
N MET A 22 5.46 -4.38 -16.06
CA MET A 22 4.64 -3.17 -16.19
C MET A 22 5.13 -2.05 -15.29
N GLN A 23 5.46 -2.35 -14.04
CA GLN A 23 5.93 -1.36 -13.08
C GLN A 23 7.31 -0.80 -13.43
N GLU A 24 8.23 -1.65 -13.89
CA GLU A 24 9.54 -1.21 -14.38
C GLU A 24 9.37 -0.22 -15.54
N ARG A 25 8.46 -0.51 -16.49
CA ARG A 25 8.11 0.44 -17.56
C ARG A 25 7.47 1.71 -17.05
N TRP A 26 6.60 1.65 -16.04
CA TRP A 26 6.01 2.86 -15.47
C TRP A 26 7.05 3.74 -14.77
N VAL A 27 8.01 3.15 -14.07
CA VAL A 27 9.11 3.89 -13.46
C VAL A 27 9.99 4.56 -14.51
N GLU A 28 10.32 3.88 -15.61
CA GLU A 28 11.04 4.46 -16.75
C GLU A 28 10.32 5.67 -17.37
N ASN A 29 8.98 5.68 -17.35
CA ASN A 29 8.18 6.79 -17.88
C ASN A 29 7.95 7.91 -16.84
N TYR A 30 8.06 7.59 -15.56
CA TYR A 30 7.76 8.52 -14.46
C TYR A 30 9.01 9.27 -13.98
N LEU A 31 10.19 8.64 -14.02
CA LEU A 31 11.44 9.21 -13.55
C LEU A 31 12.39 9.47 -14.71
N ASP A 32 12.88 10.71 -14.80
CA ASP A 32 13.94 11.09 -15.74
C ASP A 32 15.35 10.70 -15.24
N ASP A 33 15.48 10.32 -13.97
CA ASP A 33 16.74 9.92 -13.32
C ASP A 33 16.50 8.73 -12.38
N GLU A 34 17.22 7.63 -12.60
CA GLU A 34 17.12 6.41 -11.81
C GLU A 34 17.58 6.59 -10.36
N ALA A 35 18.47 7.55 -10.08
CA ALA A 35 18.89 7.84 -8.71
C ALA A 35 17.71 8.29 -7.83
N LEU A 36 16.66 8.85 -8.44
CA LEU A 36 15.45 9.27 -7.74
C LEU A 36 14.63 8.09 -7.21
N ARG A 37 14.87 6.85 -7.64
CA ARG A 37 14.15 5.67 -7.11
C ARG A 37 14.30 5.52 -5.59
N HIS A 38 15.37 6.05 -5.00
CA HIS A 38 15.60 6.06 -3.55
C HIS A 38 15.05 7.32 -2.84
N ASP A 39 14.56 8.31 -3.58
CA ASP A 39 14.04 9.54 -3.00
C ASP A 39 12.72 9.25 -2.23
N PRO A 40 12.61 9.66 -0.94
CA PRO A 40 11.40 9.45 -0.15
C PRO A 40 10.11 10.01 -0.77
N ARG A 41 10.20 10.97 -1.70
CA ARG A 41 9.04 11.55 -2.39
C ARG A 41 8.38 10.58 -3.37
N VAL A 42 9.12 9.59 -3.88
CA VAL A 42 8.62 8.56 -4.81
C VAL A 42 8.72 7.15 -4.24
N SER A 43 9.57 6.95 -3.24
CA SER A 43 9.67 5.73 -2.45
C SER A 43 9.52 6.06 -0.95
N PRO A 44 8.30 6.31 -0.44
CA PRO A 44 8.06 6.73 0.96
C PRO A 44 8.63 5.76 2.00
N LEU A 45 8.73 4.48 1.66
CA LEU A 45 9.37 3.47 2.51
C LEU A 45 10.85 3.78 2.82
N GLN A 46 11.50 4.65 2.05
CA GLN A 46 12.88 5.09 2.25
C GLN A 46 13.01 6.34 3.15
N ALA A 47 11.90 6.92 3.63
CA ALA A 47 11.97 8.09 4.51
C ALA A 47 12.70 7.75 5.82
N ASN A 48 13.47 8.68 6.38
CA ASN A 48 14.23 8.42 7.62
C ASN A 48 13.35 8.43 8.87
N ASP A 49 12.24 9.16 8.84
CA ASP A 49 11.36 9.39 9.98
C ASP A 49 9.90 9.25 9.57
N PHE A 50 9.13 8.56 10.41
CA PHE A 50 7.71 8.27 10.25
C PHE A 50 6.87 8.84 11.41
N THR A 51 7.52 9.52 12.36
CA THR A 51 6.84 10.11 13.52
C THR A 51 5.95 11.27 13.11
N GLY A 52 4.83 11.43 13.83
CA GLY A 52 3.87 12.51 13.60
C GLY A 52 3.05 12.39 12.30
N LEU A 53 3.19 11.30 11.53
CA LEU A 53 2.33 11.02 10.39
C LEU A 53 0.89 10.72 10.86
N PRO A 54 -0.12 11.00 10.02
CA PRO A 54 -1.52 10.77 10.38
C PRO A 54 -1.83 9.26 10.50
N PRO A 55 -2.88 8.89 11.24
CA PRO A 55 -3.40 7.53 11.26
C PRO A 55 -3.62 6.98 9.83
N ALA A 56 -3.30 5.70 9.62
CA ALA A 56 -3.32 5.11 8.29
C ALA A 56 -4.17 3.82 8.24
N THR A 57 -4.81 3.60 7.09
CA THR A 57 -5.37 2.30 6.72
C THR A 57 -4.63 1.79 5.49
N VAL A 58 -4.00 0.61 5.59
CA VAL A 58 -3.17 0.00 4.55
C VAL A 58 -3.78 -1.33 4.11
N ILE A 59 -4.12 -1.42 2.84
CA ILE A 59 -4.75 -2.59 2.22
C ILE A 59 -3.76 -3.21 1.24
N THR A 60 -3.54 -4.51 1.37
CA THR A 60 -2.63 -5.30 0.52
C THR A 60 -3.35 -6.56 0.02
N ALA A 61 -2.82 -7.19 -1.02
CA ALA A 61 -3.39 -8.41 -1.60
C ALA A 61 -2.30 -9.46 -1.86
N SER A 62 -2.61 -10.75 -1.68
CA SER A 62 -1.58 -11.80 -1.69
C SER A 62 -0.92 -12.02 -3.06
N HIS A 63 -1.65 -11.79 -4.16
CA HIS A 63 -1.18 -11.91 -5.55
C HIS A 63 -0.77 -10.56 -6.17
N ASP A 64 -0.29 -9.64 -5.34
CA ASP A 64 0.18 -8.31 -5.74
C ASP A 64 1.72 -8.22 -5.60
N PRO A 65 2.47 -7.81 -6.63
CA PRO A 65 3.89 -7.47 -6.48
C PRO A 65 4.19 -6.46 -5.37
N LEU A 66 3.26 -5.53 -5.10
CA LEU A 66 3.40 -4.45 -4.11
C LEU A 66 3.11 -4.89 -2.68
N ARG A 67 2.71 -6.16 -2.46
CA ARG A 67 2.26 -6.68 -1.17
C ARG A 67 3.25 -6.38 -0.04
N ASP A 68 4.50 -6.80 -0.19
CA ASP A 68 5.45 -6.76 0.91
C ASP A 68 5.93 -5.33 1.22
N GLU A 69 6.01 -4.45 0.22
CA GLU A 69 6.33 -3.04 0.47
C GLU A 69 5.18 -2.29 1.16
N GLY A 70 3.93 -2.64 0.86
CA GLY A 70 2.76 -2.12 1.57
C GLY A 70 2.76 -2.58 3.03
N ILE A 71 3.06 -3.85 3.29
CA ILE A 71 3.21 -4.40 4.65
C ILE A 71 4.35 -3.70 5.39
N ALA A 72 5.53 -3.59 4.78
CA ALA A 72 6.68 -2.92 5.39
C ALA A 72 6.40 -1.45 5.73
N TYR A 73 5.63 -0.74 4.88
CA TYR A 73 5.24 0.64 5.17
C TYR A 73 4.33 0.74 6.40
N ALA A 74 3.35 -0.16 6.52
CA ALA A 74 2.49 -0.26 7.69
C ALA A 74 3.28 -0.58 8.98
N GLU A 75 4.25 -1.49 8.90
CA GLU A 75 5.14 -1.82 10.02
C GLU A 75 6.00 -0.63 10.46
N ARG A 76 6.54 0.14 9.51
CA ARG A 76 7.32 1.35 9.82
C ARG A 76 6.47 2.43 10.49
N LEU A 77 5.23 2.64 10.03
CA LEU A 77 4.28 3.54 10.68
C LEU A 77 3.99 3.09 12.12
N ALA A 78 3.68 1.81 12.32
CA ALA A 78 3.40 1.25 13.64
C ALA A 78 4.61 1.38 14.58
N ALA A 79 5.82 1.12 14.09
CA ALA A 79 7.06 1.29 14.86
C ALA A 79 7.31 2.76 15.28
N ALA A 80 6.78 3.72 14.52
CA ALA A 80 6.82 5.14 14.85
C ALA A 80 5.63 5.59 15.74
N ASN A 81 4.86 4.66 16.30
CA ASN A 81 3.66 4.89 17.11
C ASN A 81 2.52 5.60 16.36
N VAL A 82 2.48 5.49 15.04
CA VAL A 82 1.32 5.94 14.26
C VAL A 82 0.22 4.88 14.37
N PRO A 83 -1.05 5.26 14.59
CA PRO A 83 -2.16 4.31 14.56
C PRO A 83 -2.34 3.74 13.14
N VAL A 84 -2.25 2.42 12.98
CA VAL A 84 -2.35 1.76 11.68
C VAL A 84 -3.36 0.62 11.71
N ARG A 85 -4.24 0.59 10.71
CA ARG A 85 -5.06 -0.57 10.36
C ARG A 85 -4.49 -1.20 9.12
N GLN A 86 -3.94 -2.41 9.22
CA GLN A 86 -3.38 -3.14 8.09
C GLN A 86 -4.10 -4.45 7.90
N ARG A 87 -4.38 -4.82 6.65
CA ARG A 87 -4.88 -6.16 6.31
C ARG A 87 -4.38 -6.58 4.91
N ASN A 88 -3.98 -7.84 4.81
CA ASN A 88 -3.74 -8.52 3.55
C ASN A 88 -4.98 -9.34 3.16
N TRP A 89 -5.43 -9.23 1.92
CA TRP A 89 -6.50 -10.05 1.36
C TRP A 89 -5.90 -11.23 0.58
N GLU A 90 -6.06 -12.42 1.16
CA GLU A 90 -5.59 -13.67 0.57
C GLU A 90 -6.42 -14.06 -0.65
N GLY A 91 -5.75 -14.51 -1.71
CA GLY A 91 -6.36 -14.95 -2.97
C GLY A 91 -6.69 -13.84 -3.96
N TYR A 92 -6.35 -12.58 -3.66
CA TYR A 92 -6.72 -11.44 -4.50
C TYR A 92 -5.53 -10.77 -5.18
N PRO A 93 -5.72 -10.24 -6.41
CA PRO A 93 -4.68 -9.49 -7.13
C PRO A 93 -4.66 -8.01 -6.76
N HIS A 94 -3.67 -7.31 -7.30
CA HIS A 94 -3.68 -5.86 -7.36
C HIS A 94 -5.02 -5.32 -7.94
N LEU A 95 -5.51 -4.19 -7.41
CA LEU A 95 -6.80 -3.54 -7.74
C LEU A 95 -8.09 -4.31 -7.40
N PHE A 96 -8.05 -5.40 -6.62
CA PHE A 96 -9.28 -6.09 -6.23
C PHE A 96 -10.38 -5.20 -5.57
N PRO A 97 -10.10 -4.11 -4.82
CA PRO A 97 -11.16 -3.26 -4.27
C PRO A 97 -12.02 -2.56 -5.34
N SER A 98 -11.51 -2.44 -6.57
CA SER A 98 -12.26 -1.88 -7.71
C SER A 98 -13.10 -2.93 -8.46
N MET A 99 -13.07 -4.20 -8.05
CA MET A 99 -13.79 -5.31 -8.70
C MET A 99 -15.18 -5.55 -8.09
N GLY A 100 -15.82 -4.50 -7.57
CA GLY A 100 -17.18 -4.57 -7.04
C GLY A 100 -18.16 -5.15 -8.07
N GLY A 101 -19.01 -6.07 -7.63
CA GLY A 101 -19.94 -6.81 -8.49
C GLY A 101 -19.36 -8.10 -9.09
N TYR A 102 -18.06 -8.36 -8.95
CA TYR A 102 -17.43 -9.63 -9.32
C TYR A 102 -16.99 -10.46 -8.11
N VAL A 103 -16.49 -9.79 -7.05
CA VAL A 103 -16.01 -10.45 -5.84
C VAL A 103 -16.46 -9.70 -4.59
N ASP A 104 -16.95 -10.42 -3.59
CA ASP A 104 -17.46 -9.82 -2.34
C ASP A 104 -16.34 -9.10 -1.56
N ALA A 105 -15.11 -9.63 -1.62
CA ALA A 105 -13.95 -9.02 -0.98
C ALA A 105 -13.68 -7.57 -1.42
N ALA A 106 -14.12 -7.17 -2.62
CA ALA A 106 -14.02 -5.78 -3.05
C ALA A 106 -14.80 -4.85 -2.11
N PHE A 107 -16.04 -5.22 -1.77
CA PHE A 107 -16.85 -4.47 -0.81
C PHE A 107 -16.30 -4.58 0.61
N GLU A 108 -15.81 -5.75 1.04
CA GLU A 108 -15.17 -5.89 2.36
C GLU A 108 -13.95 -4.98 2.54
N ALA A 109 -13.13 -4.81 1.50
CA ALA A 109 -11.98 -3.93 1.54
C ALA A 109 -12.38 -2.44 1.58
N LEU A 110 -13.44 -2.08 0.85
CA LEU A 110 -14.00 -0.72 0.90
C LEU A 110 -14.64 -0.41 2.26
N ASP A 111 -15.37 -1.36 2.85
CA ASP A 111 -15.92 -1.24 4.20
C ASP A 111 -14.79 -1.10 5.23
N PHE A 112 -13.74 -1.92 5.13
CA PHE A 112 -12.55 -1.78 5.96
C PHE A 112 -11.92 -0.40 5.82
N ALA A 113 -11.76 0.14 4.60
CA ALA A 113 -11.25 1.50 4.41
C ALA A 113 -12.19 2.55 5.04
N ALA A 114 -13.50 2.43 4.84
CA ALA A 114 -14.50 3.36 5.33
C ALA A 114 -14.57 3.41 6.86
N GLU A 115 -14.46 2.26 7.54
CA GLU A 115 -14.35 2.19 9.00
C GLU A 115 -13.12 2.93 9.52
N GLY A 116 -12.00 2.84 8.80
CA GLY A 116 -10.73 3.47 9.20
C GLY A 116 -10.83 4.98 9.09
N LEU A 117 -11.44 5.45 8.00
CA LEU A 117 -11.76 6.85 7.78
C LEU A 117 -12.71 7.38 8.86
N ARG A 118 -13.77 6.64 9.17
CA ARG A 118 -14.75 7.02 10.20
C ARG A 118 -14.08 7.16 11.57
N GLY A 119 -13.30 6.16 12.00
CA GLY A 119 -12.59 6.22 13.28
C GLY A 119 -11.58 7.40 13.35
N ALA A 120 -10.89 7.70 12.26
CA ALA A 120 -9.97 8.83 12.19
C ALA A 120 -10.68 10.19 12.38
N PHE A 121 -11.90 10.34 11.87
CA PHE A 121 -12.66 11.60 12.01
C PHE A 121 -13.52 11.67 13.28
N GLU A 122 -13.96 10.55 13.84
CA GLU A 122 -14.69 10.53 15.12
C GLU A 122 -13.76 10.88 16.30
N THR A 123 -12.50 10.43 16.26
CA THR A 123 -11.49 10.76 17.28
C THR A 123 -10.92 12.19 17.15
N GLY A 124 -11.17 12.85 16.02
CA GLY A 124 -10.68 14.19 15.70
C GLY A 124 -11.65 15.33 16.00
N ASN A 125 -12.79 15.06 16.64
CA ASN A 125 -13.79 16.09 16.96
C ASN A 125 -13.65 16.55 18.43
N PRO A 126 -13.05 17.73 18.71
CA PRO A 126 -12.96 18.26 20.07
C PRO A 126 -14.29 18.82 20.62
N GLU A 127 -15.41 18.68 19.90
CA GLU A 127 -16.73 19.22 20.29
C GLU A 127 -17.78 18.15 20.70
N THR A 128 -17.36 16.96 21.11
CA THR A 128 -18.20 16.00 21.87
C THR A 128 -17.47 15.53 23.11
#